data_AF-A0A832SKD1-F1
#
_entry.id   AF-A0A832SKD1-F1
#
_cell.length_a   1.000
_cell.length_b   1.000
_cell.length_c   1.000
_cell.angle_alpha   90.00
_cell.angle_beta   90.00
_cell.angle_gamma   90.00
#
_symmetry.space_group_name_H-M   'P 1'
#
loop_
_entity.id
_entity.type
_entity.pdbx_description
1 polymer ?
#
loop_
_entity_poly.entity_id
_entity_poly.type
_entity_poly.pdbx_seq_one_letter_code
_entity_poly.pdbx_strand_id
1 'polypeptide(L)' 'MYRAQSPTRKYEEYAYVLDFDPRGKSSTIRGKNGIIITAIGEDGLTLLEILGIPNSIFEIGEKIYIG' A
#
# COMPACT_ATOMS: atom_id res chain seq x y z
N MET A 1 27.00 10.51 25.36
CA MET A 1 26.71 10.02 24.00
C MET A 1 25.29 10.41 23.65
N TYR A 2 25.08 11.37 22.74
CA TYR A 2 23.74 11.73 22.27
C TYR A 2 23.24 10.61 21.36
N ARG A 3 22.20 9.89 21.78
CA ARG A 3 21.52 8.92 20.94
C ARG A 3 20.71 9.72 19.93
N ALA A 4 21.09 9.69 18.65
CA ALA A 4 20.26 10.25 17.59
C ALA A 4 18.89 9.58 17.68
N GLN A 5 17.86 10.33 18.08
CA GLN A 5 16.48 9.85 18.00
C GLN A 5 16.22 9.57 16.53
N SER A 6 15.88 8.32 16.21
CA SER A 6 15.36 7.97 14.89
C SER A 6 14.19 8.92 14.62
N PRO A 7 14.14 9.62 13.48
CA PRO A 7 12.95 10.39 13.14
C PRO A 7 11.75 9.43 13.21
N THR A 8 10.66 9.86 13.85
CA THR A 8 9.40 9.14 13.83
C THR A 8 9.03 8.94 12.37
N ARG A 9 9.18 7.72 11.85
CA ARG A 9 8.76 7.40 10.48
C ARG A 9 7.26 7.62 10.45
N LYS A 10 6.81 8.70 9.81
CA LYS A 10 5.40 8.90 9.50
C LYS A 10 5.08 7.89 8.39
N TYR A 11 4.20 6.94 8.69
CA TYR A 11 3.67 6.04 7.67
C TYR A 11 2.70 6.82 6.77
N GLU A 12 2.47 6.30 5.56
CA GLU A 12 1.48 6.83 4.64
C GLU A 12 0.08 6.48 5.17
N GLU A 13 -0.82 7.45 5.31
CA GLU A 13 -2.22 7.20 5.70
C GLU A 13 -3.12 6.94 4.49
N TYR A 14 -2.73 7.49 3.33
CA TYR A 14 -3.45 7.37 2.07
C TYR A 14 -2.50 7.05 0.92
N ALA A 15 -3.05 6.41 -0.11
CA ALA A 15 -2.34 6.14 -1.36
C ALA A 15 -3.28 6.24 -2.56
N TYR A 16 -2.72 6.38 -3.75
CA TYR A 16 -3.43 6.38 -5.03
C TYR A 16 -3.15 5.07 -5.77
N VAL A 17 -4.21 4.42 -6.27
CA VAL A 17 -4.10 3.17 -7.03
C VAL A 17 -3.40 3.43 -8.37
N LEU A 18 -2.35 2.67 -8.67
CA LEU A 18 -1.66 2.69 -9.95
C LEU A 18 -2.10 1.53 -10.85
N ASP A 19 -2.26 0.34 -10.27
CA ASP A 19 -2.69 -0.89 -10.94
C ASP A 19 -3.20 -1.92 -9.90
N PHE A 20 -3.93 -2.96 -10.33
CA PHE A 20 -4.32 -4.06 -9.46
C PHE A 20 -4.53 -5.39 -10.19
N ASP A 21 -4.18 -6.49 -9.53
CA ASP A 21 -4.49 -7.86 -9.96
C ASP A 21 -5.58 -8.45 -9.04
N PRO A 22 -6.81 -8.66 -9.53
CA PRO A 22 -7.91 -9.21 -8.73
C PRO A 22 -7.68 -10.62 -8.16
N ARG A 23 -6.73 -11.38 -8.73
CA ARG A 23 -6.40 -12.76 -8.31
C ARG A 23 -4.89 -12.92 -8.13
N GLY A 24 -4.23 -11.84 -7.74
CA GLY A 24 -2.80 -11.78 -7.56
C GLY A 24 -2.31 -12.56 -6.35
N LYS A 25 -0.99 -12.76 -6.35
CA LYS A 25 -0.24 -13.32 -5.24
C LYS A 25 0.74 -12.26 -4.75
N SER A 26 0.68 -11.97 -3.45
CA SER A 26 1.58 -10.98 -2.84
C SER A 26 3.04 -11.40 -3.02
N SER A 27 3.87 -10.46 -3.46
CA SER A 27 5.31 -10.63 -3.55
C SER A 27 5.99 -10.45 -2.19
N THR A 28 5.39 -9.65 -1.32
CA THR A 28 5.94 -9.26 -0.02
C THR A 28 5.48 -10.15 1.13
N ILE A 29 4.27 -10.72 1.06
CA ILE A 29 3.68 -11.56 2.11
C ILE A 29 3.40 -12.96 1.57
N ARG A 30 4.27 -13.90 1.96
CA ARG A 30 4.20 -15.30 1.51
C ARG A 30 2.84 -15.92 1.83
N GLY A 31 2.18 -16.47 0.81
CA GLY A 31 0.92 -17.21 0.94
C GLY A 31 -0.34 -16.35 0.94
N LYS A 32 -0.22 -15.02 0.81
CA LYS A 32 -1.37 -14.14 0.61
C LYS A 32 -1.71 -14.03 -0.86
N ASN A 33 -2.92 -14.46 -1.20
CA ASN A 33 -3.54 -14.29 -2.51
C ASN A 33 -4.81 -13.45 -2.34
N GLY A 34 -5.19 -12.71 -3.37
CA GLY A 34 -6.36 -11.84 -3.36
C GLY A 34 -6.21 -10.73 -4.37
N ILE A 35 -6.91 -9.62 -4.13
CA ILE A 35 -6.72 -8.42 -4.93
C ILE A 35 -5.39 -7.79 -4.48
N ILE A 36 -4.39 -7.76 -5.35
CA ILE A 36 -3.10 -7.12 -5.06
C ILE A 36 -3.08 -5.78 -5.76
N ILE A 37 -2.92 -4.71 -5.00
CA ILE A 37 -2.97 -3.33 -5.48
C ILE A 37 -1.54 -2.79 -5.46
N THR A 38 -1.12 -2.23 -6.59
CA THR A 38 0.08 -1.39 -6.68
C THR A 38 -0.37 0.06 -6.51
N ALA A 39 0.19 0.77 -5.52
CA ALA A 39 -0.22 2.13 -5.20
C ALA A 39 0.97 3.04 -4.90
N ILE A 40 0.75 4.36 -4.92
CA ILE A 40 1.71 5.38 -4.51
C ILE A 40 1.18 6.17 -3.32
N GLY A 41 1.98 6.29 -2.27
CA GLY A 41 1.66 7.05 -1.06
C GLY A 41 1.41 8.53 -1.37
N GLU A 42 0.45 9.11 -0.68
CA GLU A 42 0.04 10.52 -0.90
C GLU A 42 1.12 11.51 -0.46
N ASP A 43 1.76 11.29 0.69
CA ASP A 43 2.68 12.26 1.28
C ASP A 43 4.12 12.03 0.79
N GLY A 44 4.60 10.79 0.88
CA GLY A 44 6.00 10.44 0.63
C GLY A 44 6.27 9.90 -0.77
N LEU A 45 5.24 9.77 -1.61
CA LEU A 45 5.31 9.12 -2.94
C LEU A 45 5.91 7.69 -2.85
N THR A 46 5.68 7.02 -1.73
CA THR A 46 6.18 5.66 -1.47
C THR A 46 5.45 4.66 -2.36
N LEU A 47 6.16 3.79 -3.07
CA LEU A 47 5.54 2.68 -3.80
C LEU A 47 5.14 1.55 -2.84
N LEU A 48 3.88 1.11 -2.94
CA LEU A 48 3.27 0.16 -2.01
C LEU A 48 2.61 -1.01 -2.76
N GLU A 49 2.73 -2.20 -2.17
CA GLU A 49 1.90 -3.37 -2.48
C GLU A 49 0.86 -3.52 -1.35
N ILE A 50 -0.43 -3.47 -1.69
CA ILE A 50 -1.54 -3.50 -0.72
C ILE A 50 -2.43 -4.70 -1.03
N LEU A 51 -2.81 -5.45 0.01
CA LEU A 51 -3.80 -6.51 -0.11
C LEU A 51 -5.21 -5.91 0.02
N GLY A 52 -5.93 -5.88 -1.08
CA GLY A 52 -7.30 -5.40 -1.15
C GLY A 52 -8.29 -6.30 -0.40
N ILE A 53 -9.37 -5.68 0.05
CA ILE A 53 -10.49 -6.38 0.69
C ILE A 53 -11.18 -7.27 -0.37
N PRO A 54 -11.48 -8.54 -0.08
CA PRO A 54 -12.18 -9.41 -1.02
C PRO A 54 -13.53 -8.83 -1.44
N ASN A 55 -13.88 -8.98 -2.72
CA ASN A 55 -15.10 -8.46 -3.34
C ASN A 55 -15.23 -6.93 -3.40
N SER A 56 -14.16 -6.19 -3.13
CA SER A 56 -14.09 -4.75 -3.43
C SER A 56 -13.77 -4.52 -4.91
N ILE A 57 -14.20 -3.36 -5.41
CA ILE A 57 -13.85 -2.84 -6.73
C ILE A 57 -12.87 -1.70 -6.50
N PHE A 58 -11.83 -1.64 -7.35
CA PHE A 58 -10.83 -0.58 -7.31
C PHE A 58 -10.74 0.06 -8.69
N GLU A 59 -10.45 1.36 -8.72
CA GLU A 59 -10.19 2.09 -9.95
C GLU A 59 -8.78 2.70 -9.95
N ILE A 60 -8.13 2.72 -11.12
CA ILE A 60 -6.83 3.39 -11.25
C ILE A 60 -7.03 4.90 -10.99
N GLY A 61 -6.21 5.46 -10.12
CA GLY A 61 -6.31 6.84 -9.64
C GLY A 61 -7.20 7.04 -8.42
N GLU A 62 -7.89 6.00 -7.94
CA GLU A 62 -8.66 6.06 -6.70
C GLU A 62 -7.75 6.33 -5.49
N LYS A 63 -8.18 7.25 -4.61
CA LYS A 63 -7.54 7.48 -3.30
C LYS A 63 -8.08 6.48 -2.29
N ILE A 64 -7.21 5.68 -1.72
CA ILE A 64 -7.53 4.66 -0.71
C ILE A 64 -6.87 4.98 0.63
N TYR A 65 -7.59 4.72 1.72
CA TYR A 65 -7.06 4.78 3.08
C TYR A 65 -6.33 3.46 3.40
N ILE A 66 -5.13 3.55 3.96
CA ILE A 66 -4.25 2.39 4.20
C ILE A 66 -3.78 2.23 5.65
N GLY A 67 -4.17 3.15 6.54
CA GLY A 67 -3.91 3.04 7.98
C GLY A 67 -2.73 3.89 8.44
#